data_AF-A0A3B0W8D7-F1
#
_entry.id   AF-A0A3B0W8D7-F1
#
_cell.length_a   1.000
_cell.length_b   1.000
_cell.length_c   1.000
_cell.angle_alpha   90.00
_cell.angle_beta   90.00
_cell.angle_gamma   90.00
#
_symmetry.space_group_name_H-M   'P 1'
#
loop_
_entity.id
_entity.type
_entity.pdbx_description
1 polymer ?
#
loop_
_entity_poly.entity_id
_entity_poly.type
_entity_poly.pdbx_seq_one_letter_code
_entity_poly.pdbx_strand_id
1 'polypeptide(L)'
;MRSIEILLVEDNPGDVELTKESLNEGKIKNELNVVIDGEVALEYVYKRGIYKNASTPDIILLDLNLPKFDGREVLQQLKSNPVTSH
;
A
#
# COMPACT_ATOMS: atom_id res chain seq x y z
N MET A 1 -8.13 2.42 20.69
CA MET A 1 -7.07 2.10 19.71
C MET A 1 -7.40 2.82 18.41
N ARG A 2 -6.39 3.46 17.77
CA ARG A 2 -6.52 4.04 16.42
C ARG A 2 -6.66 2.89 15.41
N SER A 3 -7.33 3.14 14.28
CA SER A 3 -7.31 2.20 13.15
C SER A 3 -5.89 2.10 12.60
N ILE A 4 -5.47 0.91 12.19
CA ILE A 4 -4.21 0.70 11.45
C ILE A 4 -4.46 1.08 9.99
N GLU A 5 -3.68 2.01 9.45
CA GLU A 5 -3.75 2.41 8.05
C GLU A 5 -2.91 1.44 7.21
N ILE A 6 -3.54 0.66 6.33
CA ILE A 6 -2.87 -0.32 5.46
C ILE A 6 -2.98 0.17 4.02
N LEU A 7 -1.85 0.22 3.32
CA LEU A 7 -1.80 0.41 1.87
C LEU A 7 -1.48 -0.93 1.20
N LEU A 8 -2.39 -1.44 0.37
CA LEU A 8 -2.19 -2.61 -0.47
C LEU A 8 -1.90 -2.17 -1.91
N VAL A 9 -0.79 -2.66 -2.47
CA VAL A 9 -0.39 -2.46 -3.87
C VAL A 9 -0.55 -3.81 -4.58
N GLU A 10 -1.65 -3.96 -5.31
CA GLU A 10 -2.08 -5.21 -5.96
C GLU A 10 -2.98 -4.88 -7.15
N ASP A 11 -2.68 -5.46 -8.33
CA ASP A 11 -3.44 -5.23 -9.55
C ASP A 11 -4.49 -6.33 -9.82
N ASN A 12 -4.36 -7.48 -9.16
CA ASN A 12 -5.30 -8.57 -9.25
C ASN A 12 -6.50 -8.36 -8.31
N PRO A 13 -7.73 -8.17 -8.85
CA PRO A 13 -8.91 -7.92 -8.03
C PRO A 13 -9.28 -9.10 -7.12
N GLY A 14 -8.95 -10.33 -7.51
CA GLY A 14 -9.17 -11.51 -6.68
C GLY A 14 -8.28 -11.51 -5.43
N ASP A 15 -7.01 -11.15 -5.57
CA ASP A 15 -6.07 -11.08 -4.45
C ASP A 15 -6.39 -9.90 -3.52
N VAL A 16 -6.90 -8.79 -4.07
CA VAL A 16 -7.45 -7.67 -3.29
C VAL A 16 -8.62 -8.11 -2.42
N GLU A 17 -9.60 -8.83 -2.99
CA GLU A 17 -10.77 -9.31 -2.25
C GLU A 17 -10.35 -10.30 -1.15
N LEU A 18 -9.49 -11.27 -1.46
CA LEU A 18 -8.97 -12.24 -0.48
C LEU A 18 -8.23 -11.56 0.68
N THR A 19 -7.45 -10.52 0.39
CA THR A 19 -6.73 -9.76 1.42
C THR A 19 -7.70 -8.97 2.31
N LYS A 20 -8.73 -8.35 1.73
CA LYS A 20 -9.79 -7.65 2.47
C LYS A 20 -10.53 -8.60 3.42
N GLU A 21 -10.93 -9.77 2.92
CA GLU A 21 -11.61 -10.79 3.73
C GLU A 21 -10.73 -11.23 4.89
N SER A 22 -9.47 -11.56 4.62
CA SER A 22 -8.49 -11.97 5.65
C SER A 22 -8.29 -10.92 6.74
N LEU A 23 -8.20 -9.63 6.36
CA LEU A 23 -8.07 -8.53 7.32
C LEU A 23 -9.33 -8.33 8.17
N ASN A 24 -10.52 -8.51 7.57
CA ASN A 24 -11.79 -8.42 8.28
C ASN A 24 -11.96 -9.57 9.29
N GLU A 25 -11.59 -10.80 8.92
CA GLU A 25 -11.66 -11.97 9.80
C GLU A 25 -10.72 -11.87 11.01
N GLY A 26 -9.57 -11.21 10.85
CA GLY A 26 -8.61 -10.97 11.92
C GLY A 26 -9.13 -10.09 13.06
N LYS A 27 -10.31 -9.45 12.92
CA LYS A 27 -10.94 -8.52 13.88
C LYS A 27 -10.02 -7.37 14.31
N ILE A 28 -9.02 -7.05 13.50
CA ILE A 28 -8.15 -5.90 13.71
C ILE A 28 -8.84 -4.69 13.12
N LYS A 29 -8.96 -3.60 13.90
CA LYS A 29 -9.48 -2.34 13.38
C LYS A 29 -8.46 -1.74 12.42
N ASN A 30 -8.74 -1.81 11.12
CA ASN A 30 -7.86 -1.32 10.06
C ASN A 30 -8.65 -0.57 8.98
N GLU A 31 -7.99 0.35 8.30
CA GLU A 31 -8.46 1.00 7.08
C GLU A 31 -7.56 0.53 5.93
N LEU A 32 -8.14 -0.14 4.93
CA LEU A 32 -7.41 -0.64 3.77
C LEU A 32 -7.59 0.29 2.58
N ASN A 33 -6.49 0.90 2.14
CA ASN A 33 -6.40 1.63 0.89
C ASN A 33 -5.75 0.72 -0.15
N VAL A 34 -6.32 0.66 -1.36
CA VAL A 34 -5.81 -0.20 -2.45
C VAL A 34 -5.39 0.66 -3.63
N VAL A 35 -4.22 0.36 -4.17
CA VAL A 35 -3.68 0.96 -5.40
C VAL A 35 -3.20 -0.16 -6.33
N ILE A 36 -3.32 0.04 -7.64
CA ILE A 36 -3.14 -1.02 -8.64
C ILE A 36 -1.76 -1.02 -9.30
N ASP A 37 -0.93 -0.03 -9.01
CA ASP A 37 0.42 0.07 -9.58
C ASP A 37 1.37 0.81 -8.65
N GLY A 38 2.66 0.66 -8.96
CA GLY A 38 3.76 1.21 -8.18
C GLY A 38 3.87 2.74 -8.22
N GLU A 39 3.48 3.38 -9.32
CA GLU A 39 3.53 4.84 -9.45
C GLU A 39 2.52 5.48 -8.50
N VAL A 40 1.27 4.99 -8.53
CA VAL A 40 0.21 5.43 -7.62
C VAL A 40 0.59 5.16 -6.16
N ALA A 41 1.24 4.03 -5.87
CA ALA A 41 1.75 3.74 -4.53
C ALA A 41 2.77 4.80 -4.06
N LEU A 42 3.70 5.20 -4.92
CA LEU A 42 4.68 6.24 -4.58
C LEU A 42 4.02 7.62 -4.45
N GLU A 43 3.04 7.95 -5.29
CA GLU A 43 2.27 9.18 -5.13
C GLU A 43 1.51 9.22 -3.80
N TYR A 44 0.90 8.10 -3.40
CA TYR A 44 0.22 7.95 -2.12
C TYR A 44 1.19 8.17 -0.95
N VAL A 45 2.28 7.41 -0.93
CA VAL A 45 3.25 7.43 0.17
C VAL A 45 3.96 8.78 0.30
N TYR A 46 4.32 9.41 -0.82
CA TYR A 46 4.95 10.73 -0.82
C TYR A 46 3.94 11.88 -0.79
N LYS A 47 2.64 11.60 -0.63
CA LYS A 47 1.55 12.59 -0.54
C LYS A 47 1.57 13.59 -1.69
N ARG A 48 1.70 13.07 -2.92
CA ARG A 48 1.73 13.85 -4.16
C ARG A 48 0.36 13.83 -4.85
N GLY A 49 0.17 14.75 -5.80
CA GLY A 49 -1.02 14.78 -6.65
C GLY A 49 -2.33 14.85 -5.84
N ILE A 50 -3.21 13.90 -6.10
CA ILE A 50 -4.52 13.76 -5.42
C ILE A 50 -4.38 13.24 -3.97
N TYR A 51 -3.23 12.66 -3.62
CA TYR A 51 -2.96 12.04 -2.32
C TYR A 51 -2.31 13.00 -1.30
N LYS A 52 -2.29 14.31 -1.56
CA LYS A 52 -1.72 15.32 -0.63
C LYS A 52 -2.27 15.24 0.80
N ASN A 53 -3.55 14.85 0.92
CA ASN A 53 -4.24 14.72 2.19
C ASN A 53 -4.43 13.25 2.61
N ALA A 54 -3.78 12.30 1.94
CA ALA A 54 -3.87 10.90 2.31
C ALA A 54 -3.22 10.65 3.68
N SER A 55 -3.79 9.69 4.41
CA SER A 55 -3.19 9.15 5.62
C SER A 55 -1.82 8.55 5.32
N THR A 56 -0.86 8.69 6.24
CA THR A 56 0.39 7.93 6.14
C THR A 56 0.08 6.48 6.52
N PRO A 57 0.39 5.49 5.66
CA PRO A 57 0.16 4.09 5.99
C PRO A 57 1.08 3.66 7.12
N ASP A 58 0.54 2.87 8.06
CA ASP A 58 1.30 2.19 9.11
C ASP A 58 1.98 0.93 8.54
N ILE A 59 1.34 0.28 7.55
CA ILE A 59 1.83 -0.92 6.87
C ILE A 59 1.60 -0.77 5.36
N ILE A 60 2.61 -1.16 4.56
CA ILE A 60 2.49 -1.29 3.11
C ILE A 60 2.61 -2.77 2.76
N LEU A 61 1.57 -3.33 2.15
CA LEU A 61 1.56 -4.66 1.53
C LEU A 61 1.79 -4.47 0.03
N LEU A 62 2.96 -4.90 -0.45
CA LEU A 62 3.39 -4.68 -1.83
C LEU A 62 3.55 -6.02 -2.54
N ASP A 63 2.76 -6.28 -3.58
CA ASP A 63 3.07 -7.37 -4.51
C ASP A 63 4.29 -6.99 -5.36
N LEU A 64 5.20 -7.95 -5.51
CA LEU A 64 6.40 -7.81 -6.31
C LEU A 64 6.21 -8.26 -7.76
N ASN A 65 5.07 -8.88 -8.10
CA ASN A 65 4.78 -9.44 -9.42
C ASN A 65 3.87 -8.55 -10.30
N LEU A 66 3.75 -7.26 -9.98
CA LEU A 66 2.92 -6.31 -10.73
C LEU A 66 3.31 -6.28 -12.23
N PRO A 67 2.35 -6.41 -13.17
CA PRO A 67 2.64 -6.64 -14.59
C PRO A 67 3.11 -5.39 -15.37
N LYS A 68 3.27 -4.24 -14.71
CA LYS A 68 3.61 -2.95 -15.37
C LYS A 68 4.69 -2.11 -14.69
N PHE A 69 4.96 -2.37 -13.42
CA PHE A 69 5.97 -1.67 -12.63
C PHE A 69 6.81 -2.72 -11.93
N ASP A 70 8.13 -2.55 -11.91
CA ASP A 70 8.95 -3.43 -11.10
C ASP A 70 8.68 -3.10 -9.63
N GLY A 71 7.90 -3.94 -8.94
CA GLY A 71 7.63 -3.78 -7.50
C GLY A 71 8.93 -3.66 -6.69
N ARG A 72 10.06 -4.14 -7.22
CA ARG A 72 11.40 -3.93 -6.63
C ARG A 72 11.88 -2.49 -6.72
N GLU A 73 11.58 -1.76 -7.79
CA GLU A 73 11.90 -0.33 -7.89
C GLU A 73 11.10 0.48 -6.86
N VAL A 74 9.81 0.16 -6.71
CA VAL A 74 8.97 0.76 -5.64
C VAL A 74 9.58 0.48 -4.28
N LEU A 75 9.89 -0.79 -3.99
CA LEU A 75 10.52 -1.18 -2.73
C LEU A 75 11.85 -0.47 -2.51
N GLN A 76 12.70 -0.36 -3.55
CA GLN A 76 13.98 0.34 -3.47
C GLN A 76 13.78 1.82 -3.14
N GLN A 77 12.82 2.49 -3.78
CA GLN A 77 12.52 3.89 -3.49
C GLN A 77 11.99 4.07 -2.06
N LEU A 78 11.06 3.21 -1.62
CA LEU A 78 10.53 3.22 -0.27
C LEU A 78 11.63 3.00 0.77
N LYS A 79 12.56 2.07 0.54
CA LYS A 79 13.69 1.81 1.44
C LYS A 79 14.80 2.87 1.37
N SER A 80 14.87 3.65 0.29
CA SER A 80 15.86 4.73 0.15
C SER A 80 15.41 6.03 0.80
N ASN A 81 14.13 6.15 1.19
CA ASN A 81 13.60 7.33 1.85
C ASN A 81 13.62 7.15 3.38
N PRO A 82 14.27 8.06 4.15
CA PRO A 82 14.37 7.97 5.61
C PRO A 82 13.03 7.86 6.37
N VAL A 83 11.95 8.35 5.77
CA VAL A 83 10.60 8.34 6.37
C VAL A 83 9.94 6.96 6.21
N THR A 84 10.30 6.20 5.20
CA THR A 84 9.67 4.91 4.85
C THR A 84 10.65 3.73 4.93
N SER A 85 11.93 3.99 5.22
CA SER A 85 12.94 2.98 5.49
C SER A 85 12.79 2.47 6.93
N HIS A 86 12.03 1.40 7.11
CA HIS A 86 11.90 0.65 8.37
C HIS A 86 12.36 -0.80 8.19
#